data_AF-A0A7R8HBI9-F1
#
_entry.id   AF-A0A7R8HBI9-F1
#
_cell.length_a   1.000
_cell.length_b   1.000
_cell.length_c   1.000
_cell.angle_alpha   90.00
_cell.angle_beta   90.00
_cell.angle_gamma   90.00
#
_symmetry.space_group_name_H-M   'P 1'
#
loop_
_entity.id
_entity.type
_entity.pdbx_description
1 polymer ?
#
loop_
_entity_poly.entity_id
_entity_poly.type
_entity_poly.pdbx_seq_one_letter_code
_entity_poly.pdbx_strand_id
1 'polypeptide(L)'
;MLDICDYKVPNAPKNLYYIPEFITPSVEKYLLNQIYRTPKVKWTQLMNRRLQNWGGVPQKKGMIPEDVPDWLSDVVRQVNLIPKVFESTKSANHVLLNEYLPGVGIMPHLDGDMYYPTITTVSLGSSTIFRLLYSNRKRCRCGYQQ
;
A
#
# COMPACT_ATOMS: atom_id res chain seq x y z
N MET A 1 19.38 -14.02 -4.63
CA MET A 1 18.39 -12.96 -4.97
C MET A 1 17.03 -13.48 -4.52
N LEU A 2 16.18 -12.63 -3.95
CA LEU A 2 14.83 -13.05 -3.52
C LEU A 2 14.01 -13.47 -4.75
N ASP A 3 13.49 -14.70 -4.79
CA ASP A 3 12.49 -15.12 -5.79
C ASP A 3 11.10 -15.09 -5.15
N ILE A 4 10.22 -14.23 -5.66
CA ILE A 4 8.87 -14.08 -5.11
C ILE A 4 8.04 -15.36 -5.23
N CYS A 5 8.38 -16.26 -6.15
CA CYS A 5 7.69 -17.53 -6.31
C CYS A 5 7.73 -18.41 -5.05
N ASP A 6 8.75 -18.27 -4.21
CA ASP A 6 8.91 -19.01 -2.95
C ASP A 6 7.92 -18.54 -1.87
N TYR A 7 7.29 -17.37 -2.08
CA TYR A 7 6.42 -16.71 -1.12
C TYR A 7 4.93 -16.81 -1.51
N LYS A 8 4.58 -17.74 -2.42
CA LYS A 8 3.17 -17.96 -2.80
C LYS A 8 2.35 -18.41 -1.61
N VAL A 9 1.19 -17.78 -1.44
CA VAL A 9 0.26 -18.19 -0.39
C VAL A 9 -0.53 -19.43 -0.87
N PRO A 10 -0.46 -20.57 -0.16
CA PRO A 10 -1.22 -21.75 -0.54
C PRO A 10 -2.72 -21.49 -0.43
N ASN A 11 -3.52 -22.12 -1.31
CA ASN A 11 -4.98 -21.98 -1.35
C ASN A 11 -5.49 -20.53 -1.54
N ALA A 12 -4.67 -19.67 -2.16
CA ALA A 12 -5.02 -18.30 -2.51
C ALA A 12 -4.92 -18.07 -4.04
N PRO A 13 -5.35 -16.90 -4.56
CA PRO A 13 -5.13 -16.55 -5.96
C PRO A 13 -3.65 -16.67 -6.37
N LYS A 14 -3.39 -17.08 -7.61
CA LYS A 14 -2.03 -17.41 -8.12
C LYS A 14 -1.04 -16.24 -8.04
N ASN A 15 -1.54 -15.02 -7.94
CA ASN A 15 -0.80 -13.77 -7.89
C ASN A 15 -0.75 -13.15 -6.48
N LEU A 16 -1.06 -13.93 -5.44
CA LEU A 16 -0.90 -13.50 -4.04
C LEU A 16 0.37 -14.10 -3.43
N TYR A 17 1.21 -13.22 -2.89
CA TYR A 17 2.48 -13.56 -2.26
C TYR A 17 2.57 -12.91 -0.87
N TYR A 18 3.24 -13.57 0.06
CA TYR A 18 3.46 -13.07 1.41
C TYR A 18 4.91 -13.26 1.83
N ILE A 19 5.63 -12.15 2.01
CA ILE A 19 7.02 -12.12 2.47
C ILE A 19 7.03 -11.73 3.95
N PRO A 20 7.29 -12.67 4.88
CA PRO A 20 7.41 -12.35 6.31
C PRO A 20 8.68 -11.52 6.55
N GLU A 21 8.64 -10.64 7.56
CA GLU A 21 9.80 -9.85 8.00
C GLU A 21 10.53 -9.11 6.85
N PHE A 22 9.75 -8.58 5.89
CA PHE A 22 10.29 -7.91 4.69
C PHE A 22 11.21 -6.72 5.03
N ILE A 23 10.91 -6.02 6.13
CA ILE A 23 11.77 -4.98 6.69
C ILE A 23 12.28 -5.42 8.06
N THR A 24 13.44 -4.91 8.47
CA THR A 24 13.99 -5.19 9.79
C THR A 24 13.29 -4.35 10.88
N PRO A 25 13.32 -4.79 12.16
CA PRO A 25 12.76 -4.02 13.27
C PRO A 25 13.33 -2.60 13.41
N SER A 26 14.60 -2.40 13.05
CA SER A 26 15.22 -1.07 13.04
C SER A 26 14.65 -0.17 11.94
N VAL A 27 14.37 -0.72 10.75
CA VAL A 27 13.74 0.02 9.65
C VAL A 27 12.29 0.34 10.02
N GLU A 28 11.55 -0.61 10.58
CA GLU A 28 10.19 -0.37 11.07
C GLU A 28 10.15 0.77 12.10
N LYS A 29 11.01 0.74 13.12
CA LYS A 29 11.11 1.79 14.13
C LYS A 29 11.44 3.14 13.51
N TYR A 30 12.36 3.17 12.55
CA TYR A 30 12.71 4.39 11.81
C TYR A 30 11.52 4.95 11.03
N LEU A 31 10.81 4.11 10.28
CA LEU A 31 9.63 4.50 9.52
C LEU A 31 8.54 5.06 10.44
N LEU A 32 8.20 4.36 11.52
CA LEU A 32 7.18 4.81 12.47
C LEU A 32 7.52 6.19 13.04
N ASN A 33 8.78 6.41 13.44
CA ASN A 33 9.23 7.73 13.90
C ASN A 33 9.03 8.81 12.84
N GLN A 34 9.37 8.54 11.58
CA GLN A 34 9.22 9.52 10.49
C GLN A 34 7.75 9.79 10.20
N ILE A 35 6.92 8.75 10.12
CA ILE A 35 5.47 8.84 9.91
C ILE A 35 4.82 9.74 10.95
N TYR A 36 5.13 9.56 12.24
CA TYR A 36 4.54 10.34 13.32
C TYR A 36 5.13 11.76 13.47
N ARG A 37 6.32 12.01 12.93
CA ARG A 37 6.91 13.36 12.85
C ARG A 37 6.34 14.21 11.72
N THR A 38 5.61 13.62 10.78
CA THR A 38 4.99 14.37 9.69
C THR A 38 4.01 15.43 10.22
N PRO A 39 3.93 16.61 9.59
CA PRO A 39 2.97 17.64 9.98
C PRO A 39 1.54 17.12 9.94
N LYS A 40 0.68 17.59 10.85
CA LYS A 40 -0.75 17.22 10.90
C LYS A 40 -1.47 17.43 9.55
N VAL A 41 -1.07 18.43 8.77
CA VAL A 41 -1.64 18.73 7.44
C VAL A 41 -1.37 17.65 6.39
N LYS A 42 -0.39 16.76 6.59
CA LYS A 42 -0.16 15.60 5.71
C LYS A 42 -1.13 14.45 5.98
N TRP A 43 -1.85 14.49 7.11
CA TRP A 43 -2.87 13.51 7.44
C TRP A 43 -4.24 13.94 6.93
N THR A 44 -4.85 13.10 6.12
CA THR A 44 -6.26 13.20 5.78
C THR A 44 -7.05 12.32 6.75
N GLN A 45 -7.87 12.95 7.60
CA GLN A 45 -8.79 12.23 8.48
C GLN A 45 -10.00 11.73 7.67
N LEU A 46 -10.25 10.42 7.75
CA LEU A 46 -11.49 9.79 7.28
C LEU A 46 -12.34 9.40 8.50
N MET A 47 -13.50 8.77 8.28
CA MET A 47 -14.47 8.46 9.34
C MET A 47 -13.84 7.80 10.57
N ASN A 48 -13.14 6.67 10.40
CA ASN A 48 -12.55 5.92 11.52
C ASN A 48 -11.04 5.68 11.38
N ARG A 49 -10.41 6.24 10.34
CA ARG A 49 -9.00 6.03 10.01
C ARG A 49 -8.41 7.31 9.42
N ARG A 50 -7.10 7.37 9.28
CA ARG A 50 -6.43 8.47 8.57
C ARG A 50 -5.40 7.94 7.58
N LEU A 51 -5.05 8.77 6.61
CA LEU A 51 -4.07 8.42 5.59
C LEU A 51 -3.11 9.55 5.24
N GLN A 52 -2.01 9.20 4.59
CA GLN A 52 -1.08 10.11 3.91
C GLN A 52 -0.87 9.63 2.47
N ASN A 53 -0.58 10.56 1.56
CA ASN A 53 -0.17 10.26 0.18
C ASN A 53 1.29 10.70 -0.04
N TRP A 54 2.10 9.83 -0.64
CA TRP A 54 3.50 10.08 -0.99
C TRP A 54 3.80 9.59 -2.40
N GLY A 55 4.71 10.26 -3.12
CA GLY A 55 5.04 9.91 -4.51
C GLY A 55 4.01 10.38 -5.54
N GLY A 56 2.94 11.03 -5.08
CA GLY A 56 1.94 11.65 -5.94
C GLY A 56 0.72 12.14 -5.17
N VAL A 57 0.03 13.12 -5.74
CA VAL A 57 -1.21 13.69 -5.20
C VAL A 57 -2.38 13.36 -6.13
N PRO A 58 -3.40 12.63 -5.66
CA PRO A 58 -4.55 12.29 -6.49
C PRO A 58 -5.37 13.56 -6.80
N GLN A 59 -5.78 13.68 -8.05
CA GLN A 59 -6.60 14.76 -8.59
C GLN A 59 -7.81 14.19 -9.33
N LYS A 60 -8.83 15.01 -9.58
CA LYS A 60 -10.03 14.60 -10.34
C LYS A 60 -9.72 13.99 -11.71
N LYS A 61 -8.60 14.37 -12.34
CA LYS A 61 -8.19 13.96 -13.69
C LYS A 61 -6.96 13.03 -13.73
N GLY A 62 -6.47 12.54 -12.58
CA GLY A 62 -5.29 11.68 -12.55
C GLY A 62 -4.45 11.85 -11.28
N MET A 63 -3.14 11.68 -11.41
CA MET A 63 -2.17 11.83 -10.33
C MET A 63 -1.17 12.92 -10.73
N ILE A 64 -0.91 13.88 -9.85
CA ILE A 64 0.25 14.76 -10.00
C ILE A 64 1.43 14.02 -9.36
N PRO A 65 2.48 13.64 -10.12
CA PRO A 65 3.62 12.94 -9.56
C PRO A 65 4.41 13.87 -8.62
N GLU A 66 4.89 13.31 -7.52
CA GLU A 66 5.83 13.94 -6.59
C GLU A 66 6.94 12.94 -6.29
N ASP A 67 8.07 13.41 -5.77
CA ASP A 67 9.10 12.50 -5.29
C ASP A 67 8.64 11.78 -4.02
N VAL A 68 8.97 10.49 -3.93
CA VAL A 68 8.85 9.75 -2.68
C VAL A 68 9.92 10.28 -1.73
N PRO A 69 9.59 10.65 -0.48
CA PRO A 69 10.55 11.24 0.43
C PRO A 69 11.65 10.24 0.80
N ASP A 70 12.87 10.74 1.06
CA ASP A 70 14.06 9.91 1.31
C ASP A 70 13.88 8.88 2.42
N TRP A 71 13.11 9.21 3.47
CA TRP A 71 12.87 8.29 4.57
C TRP A 71 12.04 7.06 4.18
N LEU A 72 11.35 7.11 3.04
CA LEU A 72 10.49 6.04 2.50
C LEU A 72 11.07 5.42 1.22
N SER A 73 11.94 6.14 0.52
CA SER A 73 12.46 5.77 -0.80
C SER A 73 13.20 4.43 -0.78
N ASP A 74 13.89 4.09 0.31
CA ASP A 74 14.58 2.81 0.44
C ASP A 74 13.65 1.61 0.46
N VAL A 75 12.48 1.72 1.10
CA VAL A 75 11.47 0.64 1.11
C VAL A 75 10.87 0.48 -0.27
N VAL A 76 10.53 1.59 -0.94
CA VAL A 76 10.02 1.59 -2.31
C VAL A 76 11.04 0.99 -3.27
N ARG A 77 12.33 1.34 -3.11
CA ARG A 77 13.43 0.77 -3.88
C ARG A 77 13.56 -0.74 -3.66
N GLN A 78 13.49 -1.22 -2.41
CA GLN A 78 13.54 -2.65 -2.10
C GLN A 78 12.38 -3.41 -2.75
N VAL A 79 11.17 -2.86 -2.70
CA VAL A 79 10.00 -3.41 -3.40
C VAL A 79 10.24 -3.49 -4.92
N ASN A 80 10.77 -2.44 -5.52
CA ASN A 80 11.07 -2.38 -6.95
C ASN A 80 12.21 -3.33 -7.38
N LEU A 81 13.06 -3.75 -6.46
CA LEU A 81 14.13 -4.73 -6.72
C LEU A 81 13.63 -6.18 -6.66
N ILE A 82 12.40 -6.43 -6.22
CA ILE A 82 11.83 -7.78 -6.21
C ILE A 82 11.50 -8.19 -7.65
N PRO A 83 12.14 -9.23 -8.20
CA PRO A 83 11.84 -9.70 -9.54
C PRO A 83 10.37 -10.14 -9.68
N LYS A 84 9.77 -9.85 -10.85
CA LYS A 84 8.41 -10.30 -11.23
C LYS A 84 7.25 -9.70 -10.42
N VAL A 85 7.49 -8.78 -9.49
CA VAL A 85 6.39 -8.02 -8.84
C VAL A 85 5.77 -7.07 -9.85
N PHE A 86 6.58 -6.22 -10.47
CA PHE A 86 6.15 -5.31 -11.53
C PHE A 86 6.70 -5.78 -12.88
N GLU A 87 5.99 -5.45 -13.96
CA GLU A 87 6.53 -5.53 -15.32
C GLU A 87 7.81 -4.68 -15.44
N SER A 88 8.73 -5.03 -16.33
CA SER A 88 10.02 -4.32 -16.49
C SER A 88 9.91 -2.83 -16.81
N THR A 89 8.74 -2.37 -17.26
CA THR A 89 8.45 -0.96 -17.59
C THR A 89 7.72 -0.22 -16.47
N LYS A 90 7.44 -0.89 -15.36
CA LYS A 90 6.63 -0.38 -14.24
C LYS A 90 7.41 -0.48 -12.93
N SER A 91 7.12 0.46 -12.04
CA SER A 91 7.68 0.50 -10.69
C SER A 91 6.67 1.12 -9.73
N ALA A 92 6.75 0.74 -8.47
CA ALA A 92 6.08 1.46 -7.39
C ALA A 92 6.63 2.89 -7.34
N ASN A 93 5.73 3.86 -7.44
CA ASN A 93 6.03 5.28 -7.44
C ASN A 93 5.07 6.09 -6.54
N HIS A 94 4.08 5.45 -5.92
CA HIS A 94 3.10 6.08 -5.05
C HIS A 94 2.88 5.20 -3.81
N VAL A 95 2.84 5.81 -2.64
CA VAL A 95 2.58 5.14 -1.36
C VAL A 95 1.38 5.79 -0.68
N LEU A 96 0.34 4.98 -0.48
CA LEU A 96 -0.82 5.32 0.32
C LEU A 96 -0.65 4.74 1.73
N LEU A 97 -0.19 5.57 2.66
CA LEU A 97 -0.04 5.17 4.05
C LEU A 97 -1.39 5.25 4.75
N ASN A 98 -1.87 4.16 5.34
CA ASN A 98 -3.09 4.13 6.13
C ASN A 98 -2.77 3.79 7.58
N GLU A 99 -3.38 4.51 8.52
CA GLU A 99 -3.33 4.18 9.94
C GLU A 99 -4.69 3.66 10.43
N TYR A 100 -4.66 2.55 11.15
CA TYR A 100 -5.81 1.92 11.79
C TYR A 100 -5.56 1.80 13.30
N LEU A 101 -6.53 2.22 14.10
CA LEU A 101 -6.56 1.92 15.53
C LEU A 101 -7.08 0.49 15.76
N PRO A 102 -6.85 -0.12 16.94
CA PRO A 102 -7.41 -1.42 17.28
C PRO A 102 -8.93 -1.47 17.07
N GLY A 103 -9.41 -2.52 16.40
CA GLY A 103 -10.83 -2.69 16.05
C GLY A 103 -11.29 -1.91 14.82
N VAL A 104 -10.46 -1.07 14.22
CA VAL A 104 -10.77 -0.36 12.97
C VAL A 104 -10.28 -1.18 11.78
N GLY A 105 -11.18 -1.43 10.83
CA GLY A 105 -10.85 -2.00 9.53
C GLY A 105 -11.24 -1.08 8.36
N ILE A 106 -11.16 -1.63 7.16
CA ILE A 106 -11.68 -1.01 5.94
C ILE A 106 -12.74 -1.91 5.32
N MET A 107 -13.80 -1.31 4.78
CA MET A 107 -14.84 -2.05 4.07
C MET A 107 -14.26 -2.73 2.82
N PRO A 108 -14.81 -3.87 2.38
CA PRO A 108 -14.40 -4.47 1.12
C PRO A 108 -14.51 -3.49 -0.05
N HIS A 109 -13.43 -3.33 -0.81
CA HIS A 109 -13.35 -2.43 -1.96
C HIS A 109 -12.31 -2.96 -2.95
N LEU A 110 -12.28 -2.32 -4.13
CA LEU A 110 -11.19 -2.46 -5.11
C LEU A 110 -10.43 -1.15 -5.14
N ASP A 111 -9.15 -1.22 -5.46
CA ASP A 111 -8.36 -0.02 -5.75
C ASP A 111 -8.91 0.71 -6.98
N GLY A 112 -8.73 2.03 -6.99
CA GLY A 112 -9.24 2.89 -8.05
C GLY A 112 -8.59 2.60 -9.40
N ASP A 113 -9.34 2.85 -10.48
CA ASP A 113 -8.94 2.53 -11.87
C ASP A 113 -7.69 3.28 -12.36
N MET A 114 -7.22 4.28 -11.61
CA MET A 114 -6.00 5.02 -11.90
C MET A 114 -4.71 4.25 -11.57
N TYR A 115 -4.79 3.21 -10.73
CA TYR A 115 -3.64 2.43 -10.31
C TYR A 115 -3.35 1.29 -11.29
N TYR A 116 -2.06 0.99 -11.46
CA TYR A 116 -1.63 -0.23 -12.13
C TYR A 116 -2.18 -1.45 -11.34
N PRO A 117 -2.60 -2.55 -11.99
CA PRO A 117 -3.30 -3.69 -11.34
C PRO A 117 -2.35 -4.59 -10.55
N THR A 118 -1.39 -4.01 -9.84
CA THR A 118 -0.49 -4.67 -8.91
C THR A 118 -0.16 -3.72 -7.77
N ILE A 119 -0.38 -4.18 -6.55
CA ILE A 119 -0.04 -3.45 -5.33
C ILE A 119 0.91 -4.27 -4.48
N THR A 120 1.65 -3.57 -3.63
CA THR A 120 2.39 -4.17 -2.52
C THR A 120 1.92 -3.52 -1.23
N THR A 121 1.97 -4.24 -0.12
CA THR A 121 1.57 -3.73 1.19
C THR A 121 2.58 -4.16 2.22
N VAL A 122 3.13 -3.18 2.94
CA VAL A 122 4.00 -3.40 4.10
C VAL A 122 3.22 -2.93 5.32
N SER A 123 3.02 -3.83 6.28
CA SER A 123 2.34 -3.54 7.54
C SER A 123 3.37 -3.24 8.63
N LEU A 124 3.05 -2.29 9.52
CA LEU A 124 3.94 -1.83 10.59
C LEU A 124 3.19 -1.82 11.93
N GLY A 125 3.94 -1.97 13.02
CA GLY A 125 3.52 -1.67 14.39
C GLY A 125 2.62 -2.71 15.07
N SER A 126 1.87 -3.51 14.31
CA SER A 126 1.09 -4.63 14.84
C SER A 126 0.75 -5.67 13.77
N SER A 127 0.37 -6.86 14.21
CA SER A 127 -0.18 -7.89 13.32
C SER A 127 -1.51 -7.43 12.70
N THR A 128 -1.75 -7.84 11.46
CA THR A 128 -2.98 -7.50 10.73
C THR A 128 -3.63 -8.75 10.13
N ILE A 129 -4.94 -8.67 9.86
CA ILE A 129 -5.68 -9.69 9.12
C ILE A 129 -6.09 -9.10 7.78
N PHE A 130 -5.56 -9.68 6.70
CA PHE A 130 -5.95 -9.31 5.34
C PHE A 130 -7.00 -10.29 4.82
N ARG A 131 -8.22 -9.79 4.56
CA ARG A 131 -9.33 -10.60 4.05
C ARG A 131 -9.61 -10.26 2.59
N LEU A 132 -9.22 -11.16 1.70
CA LEU A 132 -9.55 -11.08 0.28
C LEU A 132 -10.92 -11.72 0.04
N LEU A 133 -11.78 -10.99 -0.66
CA LEU A 133 -13.10 -11.45 -1.07
C LEU A 133 -13.15 -11.55 -2.59
N TYR A 134 -13.76 -12.63 -3.09
CA TYR A 134 -14.10 -12.71 -4.49
C TYR A 134 -15.36 -11.90 -4.78
N SER A 135 -15.32 -11.05 -5.79
CA SER A 135 -16.46 -10.24 -6.22
C SER A 135 -16.86 -10.62 -7.64
N ASN A 136 -18.11 -11.04 -7.82
CA ASN A 136 -18.73 -11.21 -9.15
C ASN A 136 -19.13 -9.87 -9.79
N ARG A 137 -18.97 -8.75 -9.09
CA ARG A 137 -19.37 -7.43 -9.60
C ARG A 137 -18.29 -6.91 -10.55
N LYS A 138 -18.64 -6.71 -11.82
CA LYS A 138 -17.85 -5.85 -12.74
C LYS A 138 -17.76 -4.47 -12.10
N ARG A 139 -16.54 -4.03 -11.73
CA ARG A 139 -16.16 -2.68 -11.22
C ARG A 139 -17.35 -1.83 -10.73
N CYS A 140 -17.67 -1.90 -9.44
CA CYS A 140 -18.59 -0.92 -8.85
C CYS A 140 -17.91 0.46 -8.85
N ARG A 141 -18.40 1.38 -9.69
CA ARG A 141 -18.12 2.81 -9.54
C ARG A 141 -18.70 3.26 -8.21
N CYS A 142 -17.87 3.47 -7.21
CA CYS A 142 -18.29 4.09 -5.96
C CYS A 142 -18.56 5.58 -6.23
N GLY A 143 -19.76 5.88 -6.72
CA GLY A 143 -20.33 7.21 -6.65
C GLY A 143 -20.94 7.38 -5.27
N TYR A 144 -20.39 8.27 -4.45
CA TYR A 144 -21.16 8.89 -3.39
C TYR A 144 -22.31 9.65 -4.05
N GLN A 145 -23.52 9.12 -3.99
CA GLN A 145 -24.70 9.97 -4.07
C GLN A 145 -24.88 10.62 -2.70
N GLN A 146 -25.04 11.95 -2.74
CA GLN A 146 -25.46 12.78 -1.60
C GLN A 146 -26.82 12.33 -1.08
#